data_AF-Q164Q6-F1
#
_entry.id   AF-Q164Q6-F1
#
_cell.length_a   1.000
_cell.length_b   1.000
_cell.length_c   1.000
_cell.angle_alpha   90.00
_cell.angle_beta   90.00
_cell.angle_gamma   90.00
#
_symmetry.space_group_name_H-M   'P 1'
#
loop_
_entity.id
_entity.type
_entity.pdbx_description
1 polymer ?
#
loop_
_entity_poly.entity_id
_entity_poly.type
_entity_poly.pdbx_seq_one_letter_code
_entity_poly.pdbx_strand_id
1 'polypeptide(L)' 'MSQIEWPVLMRAGIQNLGLQPDVFWSLTPAEFRLLLGDATTSGPLLSDGLEALMDAFPDKT' A
#
# COMPACT_ATOMS: atom_id res chain seq x y z
N MET A 1 -10.90 11.81 -0.49
CA MET A 1 -10.35 11.07 -1.64
C MET A 1 -8.85 11.20 -1.57
N SER A 2 -8.18 10.24 -0.94
CA SER A 2 -6.74 10.32 -0.69
C SER A 2 -6.01 10.07 -2.00
N GLN A 3 -5.40 11.11 -2.55
CA GLN A 3 -4.52 11.00 -3.69
C GLN A 3 -3.35 10.11 -3.30
N ILE A 4 -3.09 9.06 -4.07
CA ILE A 4 -1.92 8.23 -3.84
C ILE A 4 -0.71 9.10 -4.17
N GLU A 5 0.11 9.38 -3.16
CA GLU A 5 1.34 10.16 -3.26
C GLU A 5 2.44 9.35 -3.96
N TRP A 6 2.21 9.03 -5.23
CA TRP A 6 3.12 8.31 -6.12
C TRP A 6 4.58 8.81 -6.09
N PRO A 7 4.87 10.12 -6.15
CA PRO A 7 6.25 10.59 -6.08
C PRO A 7 6.93 10.27 -4.74
N VAL A 8 6.18 10.27 -3.64
CA VAL A 8 6.68 9.88 -2.31
C VAL A 8 6.95 8.38 -2.26
N LEU A 9 6.04 7.58 -2.83
CA LEU A 9 6.15 6.11 -2.93
C LEU A 9 7.36 5.68 -3.76
N MET A 10 7.56 6.28 -4.93
CA MET A 10 8.73 6.01 -5.78
C MET A 10 10.03 6.44 -5.11
N ARG A 11 10.05 7.57 -4.40
CA ARG A 11 11.23 8.02 -3.66
C ARG A 11 11.54 7.09 -2.49
N ALA A 12 10.52 6.62 -1.78
CA ALA A 12 10.65 5.64 -0.71
C ALA A 12 11.21 4.30 -1.21
N GLY A 13 10.71 3.78 -2.34
CA GLY A 13 11.17 2.50 -2.87
C GLY A 13 12.48 2.55 -3.65
N ILE A 14 12.57 3.42 -4.64
CA ILE A 14 13.70 3.45 -5.58
C ILE A 14 14.88 4.22 -5.00
N GLN A 15 14.66 5.32 -4.26
CA GLN A 15 15.76 6.11 -3.68
C GLN A 15 16.16 5.68 -2.27
N ASN A 16 15.21 5.50 -1.34
CA ASN A 16 15.55 5.14 0.05
C ASN A 16 15.86 3.66 0.22
N LEU A 17 15.08 2.77 -0.42
CA LEU A 17 15.28 1.33 -0.31
C LEU A 17 16.25 0.77 -1.36
N GLY A 18 16.62 1.57 -2.37
CA GLY A 18 17.51 1.16 -3.45
C GLY A 18 16.94 0.05 -4.33
N LEU A 19 15.61 -0.13 -4.35
CA LEU A 19 14.98 -1.17 -5.17
C LEU A 19 15.15 -0.85 -6.65
N GLN A 20 15.51 -1.87 -7.43
CA GLN A 20 15.42 -1.75 -8.88
C GLN A 20 13.95 -1.53 -9.29
N PRO A 21 13.70 -0.73 -10.33
CA PRO A 21 12.33 -0.42 -10.77
C PRO A 21 11.50 -1.67 -11.05
N ASP A 22 12.13 -2.70 -11.63
CA ASP A 22 11.49 -3.98 -11.93
C ASP A 22 11.00 -4.70 -10.67
N VAL A 23 11.84 -4.74 -9.62
CA VAL A 23 11.49 -5.31 -8.32
C VAL A 23 10.38 -4.49 -7.67
N PHE A 24 10.44 -3.16 -7.73
CA PHE A 24 9.39 -2.30 -7.19
C PHE A 24 8.01 -2.55 -7.83
N TRP A 25 7.97 -2.80 -9.14
CA TRP A 25 6.72 -3.12 -9.85
C TRP A 25 6.25 -4.57 -9.64
N SER A 26 7.17 -5.49 -9.34
CA SER A 26 6.84 -6.87 -9.02
C SER A 26 6.36 -7.06 -7.57
N LEU A 27 6.65 -6.10 -6.67
CA LEU A 27 6.31 -6.19 -5.26
C LEU A 27 4.83 -5.87 -5.01
N THR A 28 4.22 -6.62 -4.11
CA THR A 28 2.90 -6.24 -3.59
C THR A 28 3.02 -5.05 -2.63
N PRO A 29 1.98 -4.20 -2.51
CA PRO A 29 1.98 -3.09 -1.55
C PRO A 29 2.22 -3.52 -0.09
N ALA A 30 1.89 -4.77 0.25
CA ALA A 30 2.14 -5.36 1.57
C ALA A 30 3.64 -5.63 1.78
N GLU A 31 4.31 -6.24 0.81
CA GLU A 31 5.76 -6.49 0.86
C GLU A 31 6.55 -5.18 0.82
N PHE A 32 6.08 -4.19 0.05
CA PHE A 32 6.69 -2.86 0.01
C PHE A 32 6.66 -2.18 1.39
N ARG A 33 5.54 -2.25 2.10
CA ARG A 33 5.41 -1.72 3.48
C ARG A 33 6.31 -2.46 4.47
N LEU A 34 6.40 -3.77 4.35
CA LEU A 34 7.30 -4.59 5.18
C LEU A 34 8.76 -4.16 5.00
N LEU A 35 9.19 -3.98 3.76
CA LEU A 35 10.55 -3.54 3.43
C LEU A 35 10.85 -2.12 3.93
N LEU A 36 9.87 -1.22 3.89
CA LEU A 36 9.96 0.15 4.39
C LEU A 36 10.20 0.29 5.90
N GLY A 37 10.13 -0.82 6.65
CA GLY A 37 10.22 -0.79 8.10
C GLY A 37 8.94 -0.29 8.78
N ASP A 38 7.92 0.08 7.99
CA ASP A 38 6.56 0.32 8.47
C ASP A 38 5.85 -1.02 8.63
N ALA A 39 6.41 -1.85 9.51
CA ALA A 39 5.69 -2.93 10.15
C ALA A 39 4.76 -2.36 11.24
N THR A 40 4.11 -1.21 10.99
CA THR A 40 2.83 -0.96 11.65
C THR A 40 1.98 -2.11 11.19
N THR A 41 1.74 -3.03 12.11
CA THR A 41 0.90 -4.20 11.94
C THR A 41 -0.53 -3.71 11.68
N SER A 42 -0.79 -3.18 10.49
CA SER A 42 -2.10 -3.27 9.90
C SER A 42 -2.16 -4.71 9.47
N GLY A 43 -2.75 -5.54 10.35
CA GLY A 43 -2.89 -6.97 10.13
C GLY A 43 -3.47 -7.24 8.74
N PRO A 44 -3.38 -8.50 8.25
CA PRO A 44 -4.04 -8.88 7.01
C PRO A 44 -5.46 -8.30 7.05
N LEU A 45 -5.91 -7.68 5.95
CA LEU A 45 -7.26 -7.14 5.80
C LEU A 45 -8.27 -8.20 6.24
N LEU A 46 -8.59 -8.20 7.52
CA LEU A 46 -9.61 -9.04 8.11
C LEU A 46 -10.94 -8.50 7.57
N SER A 47 -11.96 -9.35 7.55
CA SER A 47 -13.31 -9.02 7.06
C SER A 47 -13.79 -7.64 7.51
N ASP A 48 -13.45 -7.23 8.73
CA ASP A 48 -13.73 -5.92 9.32
C ASP A 48 -13.26 -4.72 8.46
N GLY A 49 -12.04 -4.81 7.89
CA GLY A 49 -11.50 -3.78 7.00
C GLY A 49 -12.15 -3.78 5.62
N LEU A 50 -12.63 -4.93 5.16
CA LEU A 50 -13.40 -5.04 3.92
C LEU A 50 -14.84 -4.51 4.11
N GLU A 51 -15.48 -4.82 5.24
CA GLU A 51 -16.80 -4.33 5.62
C GLU A 51 -16.80 -2.80 5.78
N ALA A 52 -15.78 -2.24 6.44
CA ALA A 52 -15.61 -0.79 6.54
C ALA A 52 -15.40 -0.13 5.16
N LEU A 53 -14.76 -0.81 4.21
CA LEU A 53 -14.58 -0.32 2.85
C LEU A 53 -15.89 -0.36 2.06
N MET A 54 -16.67 -1.44 2.20
CA MET A 54 -17.98 -1.60 1.57
C MET A 54 -19.00 -0.60 2.09
N ASP A 55 -18.97 -0.27 3.37
CA ASP A 55 -19.82 0.77 3.97
C ASP A 55 -19.40 2.18 3.53
N ALA A 56 -18.09 2.43 3.40
CA ALA A 56 -17.57 3.72 2.95
C ALA A 56 -17.81 3.99 1.45
N PHE A 57 -17.88 2.95 0.62
CA PHE A 57 -18.09 3.03 -0.82
C PHE A 57 -19.22 2.10 -1.28
N PRO A 58 -20.48 2.39 -0.93
CA PRO A 58 -21.60 1.62 -1.41
C PRO A 58 -21.76 1.87 -2.92
N ASP A 59 -21.61 0.82 -3.72
CA ASP A 59 -21.89 0.88 -5.15
C ASP A 59 -23.35 1.32 -5.36
N LYS A 60 -23.52 2.53 -5.91
CA LYS A 60 -24.82 3.02 -6.36
C LYS A 60 -25.10 2.44 -7.73
N THR A 61 -26.21 1.72 -7.84
CA THR A 61 -26.84 1.41 -9.13
C THR A 61 -27.41 2.68 -9.75
#